data_AF-A0AAD9ZHP4-F1
#
_entry.id   AF-A0AAD9ZHP4-F1
#
_cell.length_a   1.000
_cell.length_b   1.000
_cell.length_c   1.000
_cell.angle_alpha   90.00
_cell.angle_beta   90.00
_cell.angle_gamma   90.00
#
_symmetry.space_group_name_H-M   'P 1'
#
loop_
_entity.id
_entity.type
_entity.pdbx_description
1 polymer ?
#
loop_
_entity_poly.entity_id
_entity_poly.type
_entity_poly.pdbx_seq_one_letter_code
_entity_poly.pdbx_strand_id
1 'polypeptide(L)'
;MRRHFQFNSCGNLMTFYQDPELWFASGDCLIHFYERGQSRRGASIRVSLADIEFSNCGPFLDRFLIYDAPETPLSSSDLDKYAESPGFFNAPAPPAKYEMYVPAPEHLSREEAFRYHLTTRNFFAWMFEKPLVGECLGDALIALLNRMDEFRPNQEVNQDDMLAYLDEQGYTDFRDCPDHALAVLQFAEKLRDRETWTDAFVHCAGMWDLLDKSAEFEVSH
;
A
#
# COMPACT_ATOMS: atom_id res chain seq x y z
N MET A 1 -2.21 -11.75 -20.01
CA MET A 1 -3.42 -10.93 -19.78
C MET A 1 -3.03 -9.95 -18.69
N ARG A 2 -2.70 -8.69 -19.05
CA ARG A 2 -2.36 -7.66 -18.06
C ARG A 2 -3.61 -7.40 -17.22
N ARG A 3 -3.48 -7.37 -15.88
CA ARG A 3 -4.59 -7.03 -15.00
C ARG A 3 -4.65 -5.51 -14.92
N HIS A 4 -5.69 -4.91 -15.46
CA HIS A 4 -5.94 -3.47 -15.29
C HIS A 4 -6.54 -3.27 -13.90
N PHE A 5 -5.78 -2.67 -13.00
CA PHE A 5 -6.24 -2.35 -11.66
C PHE A 5 -6.70 -0.89 -11.61
N GLN A 6 -7.88 -0.66 -11.02
CA GLN A 6 -8.42 0.68 -10.86
C GLN A 6 -7.82 1.32 -9.59
N PHE A 7 -7.36 2.58 -9.69
CA PHE A 7 -6.98 3.36 -8.51
C PHE A 7 -8.20 3.59 -7.62
N ASN A 8 -8.06 3.30 -6.33
CA ASN A 8 -9.18 3.29 -5.39
C ASN A 8 -9.17 4.55 -4.52
N SER A 9 -10.31 5.24 -4.40
CA SER A 9 -10.40 6.43 -3.56
C SER A 9 -10.30 6.06 -2.07
N CYS A 10 -9.65 6.92 -1.29
CA CYS A 10 -9.35 6.69 0.14
C CYS A 10 -10.60 6.66 1.07
N GLY A 11 -11.81 6.78 0.52
CA GLY A 11 -13.03 7.24 1.19
C GLY A 11 -13.40 6.57 2.52
N ASN A 12 -12.83 5.42 2.88
CA ASN A 12 -12.86 4.91 4.26
C ASN A 12 -11.82 3.80 4.57
N LEU A 13 -10.72 3.65 3.81
CA LEU A 13 -9.90 2.43 3.88
C LEU A 13 -9.32 2.13 5.28
N MET A 14 -9.10 3.17 6.11
CA MET A 14 -8.60 3.01 7.49
C MET A 14 -9.65 2.94 8.59
N THR A 15 -10.93 3.14 8.26
CA THR A 15 -12.01 2.81 9.19
C THR A 15 -12.39 1.34 9.11
N PHE A 16 -12.01 0.65 8.04
CA PHE A 16 -12.12 -0.80 7.97
C PHE A 16 -11.11 -1.45 8.90
N TYR A 17 -11.63 -2.33 9.75
CA TYR A 17 -10.84 -3.09 10.69
C TYR A 17 -9.86 -4.05 10.00
N GLN A 18 -10.06 -4.34 8.70
CA GLN A 18 -9.28 -5.26 7.87
C GLN A 18 -9.32 -4.77 6.42
N ASP A 19 -8.17 -4.63 5.78
CA ASP A 19 -8.06 -4.30 4.36
C ASP A 19 -8.33 -5.56 3.52
N PRO A 20 -9.42 -5.62 2.73
CA PRO A 20 -9.79 -6.81 1.97
C PRO A 20 -8.77 -7.19 0.88
N GLU A 21 -8.00 -6.24 0.35
CA GLU A 21 -7.00 -6.52 -0.68
C GLU A 21 -5.70 -7.11 -0.09
N LEU A 22 -5.47 -6.85 1.20
CA LEU A 22 -4.27 -7.23 1.94
C LEU A 22 -4.59 -8.15 3.13
N TRP A 23 -5.70 -8.89 3.03
CA TRP A 23 -6.10 -9.91 3.99
C TRP A 23 -6.04 -11.29 3.37
N PHE A 24 -4.86 -11.93 3.43
CA PHE A 24 -4.65 -13.26 2.87
C PHE A 24 -4.93 -14.35 3.90
N ALA A 25 -5.80 -15.30 3.55
CA ALA A 25 -6.11 -16.45 4.38
C ALA A 25 -4.87 -17.29 4.74
N SER A 26 -3.87 -17.34 3.86
CA SER A 26 -2.60 -18.02 4.04
C SER A 26 -1.55 -17.20 4.80
N GLY A 27 -1.79 -15.92 5.07
CA GLY A 27 -0.83 -15.06 5.77
C GLY A 27 -0.56 -15.53 7.18
N ASP A 28 0.69 -15.37 7.64
CA ASP A 28 1.16 -15.76 8.97
C ASP A 28 1.66 -14.56 9.81
N CYS A 29 1.59 -13.35 9.24
CA CYS A 29 1.93 -12.09 9.89
C CYS A 29 0.73 -11.14 9.92
N LEU A 30 0.46 -10.59 11.10
CA LEU A 30 -0.55 -9.55 11.32
C LEU A 30 0.11 -8.18 11.47
N ILE A 31 -0.40 -7.17 10.75
CA ILE A 31 0.10 -5.80 10.84
C ILE A 31 -0.94 -4.90 11.50
N HIS A 32 -0.49 -4.12 12.48
CA HIS A 32 -1.30 -3.22 13.28
C HIS A 32 -0.84 -1.78 13.07
N PHE A 33 -1.76 -0.88 12.66
CA PHE A 33 -1.47 0.55 12.50
C PHE A 33 -1.73 1.35 13.78
N TYR A 34 -1.09 0.90 14.87
CA TYR A 34 -1.11 1.53 16.18
C TYR A 34 -0.01 0.89 17.04
N GLU A 35 0.32 1.52 18.16
CA GLU A 35 1.31 0.99 19.11
C GLU A 35 0.72 -0.17 19.95
N ARG A 36 1.55 -1.16 20.29
CA ARG A 36 1.15 -2.32 21.10
C ARG A 36 0.48 -1.86 22.40
N GLY A 37 -0.74 -2.35 22.64
CA GLY A 37 -1.54 -2.03 23.83
C GLY A 37 -2.36 -0.74 23.77
N GLN A 38 -2.18 0.13 22.77
CA GLN A 38 -2.93 1.40 22.65
C GLN A 38 -4.34 1.23 22.06
N SER A 39 -4.67 0.05 21.51
CA SER A 39 -5.92 -0.17 20.81
C SER A 39 -6.44 -1.58 21.01
N ARG A 40 -7.77 -1.71 21.07
CA ARG A 40 -8.50 -2.99 21.03
C ARG A 40 -8.98 -3.35 19.63
N ARG A 41 -8.65 -2.52 18.63
CA ARG A 41 -8.94 -2.84 17.23
C ARG A 41 -8.15 -4.09 16.84
N GLY A 42 -8.63 -4.83 15.85
CA GLY A 42 -7.89 -5.95 15.28
C GLY A 42 -6.72 -5.48 14.39
N ALA A 43 -5.97 -6.45 13.86
CA ALA A 43 -4.99 -6.22 12.81
C ALA A 43 -5.66 -5.65 11.55
N SER A 44 -4.98 -4.72 10.88
CA SER A 44 -5.47 -4.09 9.66
C SER A 44 -5.13 -4.89 8.41
N ILE A 45 -4.01 -5.62 8.42
CA ILE A 45 -3.48 -6.38 7.28
C ILE A 45 -3.05 -7.77 7.75
N ARG A 46 -3.21 -8.77 6.90
CA ARG A 46 -2.75 -10.15 7.13
C ARG A 46 -2.03 -10.68 5.89
N VAL A 47 -0.72 -10.90 6.03
CA VAL A 47 0.18 -11.21 4.92
C VAL A 47 1.22 -12.27 5.29
N SER A 48 2.00 -12.76 4.32
CA SER A 48 3.12 -13.66 4.59
C SER A 48 4.36 -12.88 5.04
N LEU A 49 4.97 -13.30 6.16
CA LEU A 49 6.27 -12.74 6.57
C LEU A 49 7.35 -13.00 5.52
N ALA A 50 7.35 -14.18 4.89
CA ALA A 50 8.35 -14.54 3.88
C ALA A 50 8.29 -13.61 2.65
N ASP A 51 7.09 -13.23 2.22
CA ASP A 51 6.92 -12.28 1.12
C ASP A 51 7.38 -10.87 1.52
N ILE A 52 7.17 -10.46 2.78
CA ILE A 52 7.73 -9.20 3.31
C ILE A 52 9.27 -9.26 3.28
N GLU A 53 9.87 -10.35 3.76
CA GLU A 53 11.34 -10.53 3.74
C GLU A 53 11.91 -10.49 2.31
N PHE A 54 11.18 -11.02 1.33
CA PHE A 54 11.59 -11.02 -0.07
C PHE A 54 11.64 -9.60 -0.68
N SER A 55 10.87 -8.65 -0.14
CA SER A 55 10.82 -7.26 -0.62
C SER A 55 12.04 -6.40 -0.26
N ASN A 56 13.07 -6.99 0.36
CA ASN A 56 14.32 -6.31 0.74
C ASN A 56 14.11 -5.08 1.64
N CYS A 57 13.17 -5.18 2.59
CA CYS A 57 12.83 -4.13 3.54
C CYS A 57 13.40 -4.38 4.95
N GLY A 58 14.67 -4.79 5.05
CA GLY A 58 15.36 -5.05 6.32
C GLY A 58 15.17 -3.94 7.38
N PRO A 59 15.37 -2.65 7.05
CA PRO A 59 15.14 -1.54 7.97
C PRO A 59 13.71 -1.47 8.54
N PHE A 60 12.70 -1.87 7.76
CA PHE A 60 11.31 -1.95 8.22
C PHE A 60 11.11 -3.11 9.20
N LEU A 61 11.64 -4.29 8.87
CA LEU A 61 11.56 -5.47 9.73
C LEU A 61 12.28 -5.24 11.06
N ASP A 62 13.50 -4.72 11.03
CA ASP A 62 14.29 -4.42 12.24
C ASP A 62 13.56 -3.45 13.19
N ARG A 63 12.75 -2.55 12.62
CA ARG A 63 12.04 -1.51 13.37
C ARG A 63 10.72 -1.99 13.98
N PHE A 64 9.98 -2.85 13.29
CA PHE A 64 8.58 -3.15 13.64
C PHE A 64 8.26 -4.62 13.88
N LEU A 65 9.13 -5.56 13.47
CA LEU A 65 8.92 -6.97 13.73
C LEU A 65 9.21 -7.29 15.19
N ILE A 66 8.19 -7.82 15.87
CA ILE A 66 8.33 -8.34 17.22
C ILE A 66 8.38 -9.86 17.13
N TYR A 67 9.50 -10.45 17.57
CA TYR A 67 9.56 -11.88 17.84
C TYR A 67 8.91 -12.14 19.20
N ASP A 68 7.61 -12.44 19.20
CA ASP A 68 7.01 -13.07 20.37
C ASP A 68 7.48 -14.54 20.38
N ALA A 69 8.42 -14.87 21.26
CA ALA A 69 8.58 -16.26 21.69
C ALA A 69 7.24 -16.70 22.29
N PRO A 70 6.67 -17.87 21.91
CA PRO A 70 5.36 -18.26 22.40
C PRO A 70 5.44 -18.65 23.87
N GLU A 71 5.35 -17.67 24.77
CA GLU A 71 5.02 -17.87 26.17
C GLU A 71 3.54 -17.57 26.39
N THR A 72 2.65 -18.36 25.78
CA THR A 72 1.41 -18.88 26.38
C THR A 72 0.54 -19.55 25.30
N PRO A 73 -0.16 -20.65 25.62
CA PRO A 73 -1.13 -21.24 24.71
C PRO A 73 -2.26 -20.23 24.50
N LEU A 74 -2.57 -19.93 23.24
CA LEU A 74 -3.75 -19.17 22.83
C LEU A 74 -4.97 -19.63 23.66
N SER A 75 -5.55 -18.71 24.42
CA SER A 75 -6.75 -19.00 25.19
C SER A 75 -7.87 -19.38 24.23
N SER A 76 -8.63 -20.40 24.58
CA SER A 76 -9.72 -20.95 23.76
C SER A 76 -10.81 -19.93 23.39
N SER A 77 -10.81 -18.73 23.99
CA SER A 77 -11.75 -17.65 23.68
C SER A 77 -11.42 -16.81 22.43
N ASP A 78 -10.21 -16.92 21.87
CA ASP A 78 -9.84 -16.17 20.65
C ASP A 78 -10.17 -16.92 19.36
N LEU A 79 -10.39 -18.24 19.44
CA LEU A 79 -10.81 -19.09 18.32
C LEU A 79 -12.29 -18.88 17.95
N ASP A 80 -13.14 -18.49 18.91
CA ASP A 80 -14.58 -18.34 18.68
C ASP A 80 -14.95 -17.06 17.91
N LYS A 81 -14.04 -16.10 17.74
CA LYS A 81 -14.29 -14.86 16.98
C LYS A 81 -14.05 -14.99 15.47
N TYR A 82 -13.44 -16.09 15.02
CA TYR A 82 -13.16 -16.34 13.60
C TYR A 82 -14.22 -17.20 12.89
N ALA A 83 -15.30 -17.56 13.59
CA ALA A 83 -16.32 -18.50 13.09
C ALA A 83 -17.52 -17.84 12.39
N GLU A 84 -17.63 -16.51 12.35
CA GLU A 84 -18.79 -15.82 11.78
C GLU A 84 -18.42 -14.93 10.57
N SER A 85 -18.07 -15.56 9.46
CA SER A 85 -18.26 -14.96 8.13
C SER A 85 -18.82 -15.99 7.16
N PRO A 86 -20.05 -15.80 6.66
CA PRO A 86 -20.68 -16.74 5.75
C PRO A 86 -20.16 -16.48 4.32
N GLY A 87 -19.16 -17.26 3.88
CA GLY A 87 -18.79 -17.27 2.46
C GLY A 87 -17.40 -17.80 2.16
N PHE A 88 -17.37 -19.00 1.58
CA PHE A 88 -16.25 -19.63 0.85
C PHE A 88 -15.02 -20.11 1.64
N PHE A 89 -14.96 -21.45 1.80
CA PHE A 89 -13.87 -22.34 2.24
C PHE A 89 -13.64 -22.51 3.77
N ASN A 90 -14.17 -23.63 4.28
CA ASN A 90 -14.01 -24.18 5.63
C ASN A 90 -12.60 -24.76 5.86
N ALA A 91 -11.60 -23.90 6.00
CA ALA A 91 -10.38 -24.24 6.74
C ALA A 91 -10.06 -23.06 7.68
N PRO A 92 -9.94 -23.27 8.99
CA PRO A 92 -9.47 -22.20 9.87
C PRO A 92 -8.08 -21.77 9.38
N ALA A 93 -7.94 -20.48 9.07
CA ALA A 93 -6.64 -19.91 8.73
C ALA A 93 -5.65 -20.28 9.84
N PRO A 94 -4.41 -20.68 9.51
CA PRO A 94 -3.42 -21.01 10.52
C PRO A 94 -3.29 -19.84 11.51
N PRO A 95 -3.08 -20.07 12.81
CA PRO A 95 -2.86 -18.97 13.74
C PRO A 95 -1.68 -18.13 13.22
N ALA A 96 -1.84 -16.81 13.23
CA ALA A 96 -0.75 -15.93 12.88
C ALA A 96 0.40 -16.17 13.86
N LYS A 97 1.62 -16.28 13.33
CA LYS A 97 2.82 -16.56 14.10
C LYS A 97 3.55 -15.28 14.49
N TYR A 98 3.34 -14.21 13.73
CA TYR A 98 4.07 -12.96 13.85
C TYR A 98 3.08 -11.79 13.94
N GLU A 99 3.45 -10.79 14.74
CA GLU A 99 2.75 -9.50 14.82
C GLU A 99 3.74 -8.36 14.60
N MET A 100 3.33 -7.36 13.82
CA MET A 100 4.05 -6.10 13.65
C MET A 100 3.16 -4.92 14.02
N TYR A 101 3.72 -4.00 14.79
CA TYR A 101 3.04 -2.78 15.22
C TYR A 101 3.74 -1.59 14.59
N VAL A 102 3.03 -0.86 13.73
CA VAL A 102 3.56 0.27 12.96
C VAL A 102 2.80 1.54 13.38
N PRO A 103 3.14 2.16 14.53
CA PRO A 103 2.52 3.40 14.96
C PRO A 103 3.00 4.58 14.12
N ALA A 104 2.11 5.56 13.90
CA ALA A 104 2.53 6.86 13.41
C ALA A 104 3.41 7.56 14.46
N PRO A 105 4.44 8.32 14.05
CA PRO A 105 5.24 9.12 14.98
C PRO A 105 4.38 10.09 15.83
N GLU A 106 4.68 10.19 17.13
CA GLU A 106 3.85 10.91 18.12
C GLU A 106 3.68 12.42 17.84
N HIS A 107 4.62 13.02 17.11
CA HIS A 107 4.60 14.45 16.80
C HIS A 107 3.70 14.81 15.62
N LEU A 108 3.17 13.81 14.90
CA LEU A 108 2.30 14.04 13.75
C LEU A 108 0.90 14.45 14.20
N SER A 109 0.32 15.40 13.46
CA SER A 109 -1.12 15.68 13.55
C SER A 109 -1.94 14.46 13.15
N ARG A 110 -3.24 14.47 13.47
CA ARG A 110 -4.15 13.38 13.10
C ARG A 110 -4.17 13.10 11.59
N GLU A 111 -4.12 14.16 10.78
CA GLU A 111 -4.14 14.05 9.33
C GLU A 111 -2.82 13.50 8.79
N GLU A 112 -1.69 13.93 9.34
CA GLU A 112 -0.37 13.39 9.00
C GLU A 112 -0.22 11.93 9.43
N ALA A 113 -0.74 11.55 10.59
CA ALA A 113 -0.78 10.17 11.06
C ALA A 113 -1.64 9.29 10.14
N PHE A 114 -2.78 9.81 9.67
CA PHE A 114 -3.59 9.13 8.66
C PHE A 114 -2.80 8.95 7.36
N ARG A 115 -2.18 9.99 6.82
CA ARG A 115 -1.33 9.87 5.62
C ARG A 115 -0.17 8.90 5.82
N TYR A 116 0.46 8.90 6.99
CA TYR A 116 1.54 7.98 7.35
C TYR A 116 1.11 6.51 7.20
N HIS A 117 -0.05 6.16 7.76
CA HIS A 117 -0.57 4.79 7.65
C HIS A 117 -1.02 4.46 6.22
N LEU A 118 -1.46 5.45 5.43
CA LEU A 118 -2.04 5.22 4.10
C LEU A 118 -0.94 4.85 3.14
N THR A 119 0.14 5.63 3.21
CA THR A 119 1.35 5.34 2.48
C THR A 119 1.99 4.03 2.95
N THR A 120 1.95 3.72 4.24
CA THR A 120 2.41 2.41 4.75
C THR A 120 1.56 1.26 4.21
N ARG A 121 0.24 1.41 4.13
CA ARG A 121 -0.65 0.43 3.47
C ARG A 121 -0.28 0.26 2.00
N ASN A 122 -0.05 1.37 1.29
CA ASN A 122 0.35 1.33 -0.12
C ASN A 122 1.71 0.66 -0.33
N PHE A 123 2.61 0.72 0.65
CA PHE A 123 3.86 -0.04 0.63
C PHE A 123 3.63 -1.55 0.66
N PHE A 124 2.69 -2.03 1.48
CA PHE A 124 2.25 -3.42 1.40
C PHE A 124 1.50 -3.71 0.09
N ALA A 125 0.69 -2.79 -0.42
CA ALA A 125 0.02 -2.96 -1.71
C ALA A 125 1.02 -3.20 -2.84
N TRP A 126 2.11 -2.44 -2.89
CA TRP A 126 3.23 -2.67 -3.82
C TRP A 126 3.83 -4.08 -3.67
N MET A 127 4.18 -4.51 -2.45
CA MET A 127 4.77 -5.84 -2.21
C MET A 127 3.90 -7.01 -2.71
N PHE A 128 2.58 -6.84 -2.65
CA PHE A 128 1.60 -7.89 -2.95
C PHE A 128 0.85 -7.65 -4.26
N GLU A 129 1.37 -6.78 -5.13
CA GLU A 129 0.81 -6.44 -6.44
C GLU A 129 -0.68 -6.04 -6.36
N LYS A 130 -1.03 -5.22 -5.36
CA LYS A 130 -2.38 -4.68 -5.13
C LYS A 130 -2.46 -3.22 -5.54
N PRO A 131 -3.64 -2.74 -5.98
CA PRO A 131 -3.81 -1.33 -6.35
C PRO A 131 -3.47 -0.37 -5.22
N LEU A 132 -3.00 0.82 -5.58
CA LEU A 132 -2.85 1.92 -4.63
C LEU A 132 -4.20 2.52 -4.24
N VAL A 133 -4.22 3.07 -3.03
CA VAL A 133 -5.35 3.83 -2.51
C VAL A 133 -4.90 5.24 -2.14
N GLY A 134 -5.67 6.24 -2.53
CA GLY A 134 -5.37 7.63 -2.23
C GLY A 134 -6.47 8.58 -2.70
N GLU A 135 -6.24 9.87 -2.53
CA GLU A 135 -7.11 10.89 -3.13
C GLU A 135 -6.72 11.12 -4.59
N CYS A 136 -5.41 11.29 -4.84
CA CYS A 136 -4.81 11.39 -6.16
C CYS A 136 -3.71 10.33 -6.31
N LEU A 137 -3.61 9.73 -7.50
CA LEU A 137 -2.64 8.70 -7.85
C LEU A 137 -1.22 9.28 -7.85
N GLY A 138 -1.00 10.48 -8.39
CA GLY A 138 0.33 11.10 -8.45
C GLY A 138 0.96 11.26 -7.06
N ASP A 139 0.20 11.80 -6.11
CA ASP A 139 0.61 11.90 -4.71
C ASP A 139 0.83 10.54 -4.05
N ALA A 140 -0.04 9.56 -4.34
CA ALA A 140 0.10 8.21 -3.82
C ALA A 140 1.39 7.53 -4.31
N LEU A 141 1.76 7.74 -5.58
CA LEU A 141 3.00 7.24 -6.19
C LEU A 141 4.24 7.88 -5.55
N ILE A 142 4.25 9.21 -5.43
CA ILE A 142 5.35 9.94 -4.80
C ILE A 142 5.50 9.51 -3.33
N ALA A 143 4.40 9.41 -2.60
CA ALA A 143 4.41 8.99 -1.21
C ALA A 143 4.91 7.56 -1.06
N LEU A 144 4.49 6.64 -1.95
CA LEU A 144 4.98 5.26 -1.97
C LEU A 144 6.48 5.19 -2.21
N LEU A 145 7.02 5.92 -3.19
CA LEU A 145 8.46 5.93 -3.43
C LEU A 145 9.24 6.43 -2.20
N ASN A 146 8.80 7.52 -1.58
CA ASN A 146 9.42 8.02 -0.34
C ASN A 146 9.38 6.97 0.79
N ARG A 147 8.30 6.18 0.86
CA ARG A 147 8.13 5.10 1.83
C ARG A 147 9.04 3.92 1.54
N MET A 148 9.23 3.56 0.27
CA MET A 148 10.22 2.58 -0.14
C MET A 148 11.62 3.04 0.23
N ASP A 149 11.96 4.30 0.01
CA ASP A 149 13.27 4.87 0.39
C ASP A 149 13.49 4.92 1.91
N GLU A 150 12.43 5.06 2.71
CA GLU A 150 12.53 4.96 4.18
C GLU A 150 12.76 3.51 4.63
N PHE A 151 12.12 2.55 3.98
CA PHE A 151 12.02 1.16 4.45
C PHE A 151 12.96 0.19 3.74
N ARG A 152 13.59 0.61 2.64
CA ARG A 152 14.52 -0.17 1.83
C ARG A 152 15.83 0.61 1.61
N PRO A 153 16.99 -0.07 1.54
CA PRO A 153 18.28 0.60 1.55
C PRO A 153 18.75 1.18 0.20
N ASN A 154 18.19 0.75 -0.94
CA ASN A 154 18.68 1.11 -2.27
C ASN A 154 17.64 1.87 -3.08
N GLN A 155 17.84 3.18 -3.19
CA GLN A 155 16.91 4.09 -3.88
C GLN A 155 16.84 3.85 -5.39
N GLU A 156 17.95 3.48 -6.05
CA GLU A 156 17.94 3.21 -7.49
C GLU A 156 17.07 1.98 -7.80
N VAL A 157 17.22 0.92 -7.00
CA VAL A 157 16.38 -0.29 -7.13
C VAL A 157 14.92 0.02 -6.79
N ASN A 158 14.65 0.90 -5.83
CA ASN A 158 13.28 1.32 -5.52
C ASN A 158 12.62 2.02 -6.71
N GLN A 159 13.36 2.85 -7.46
CA GLN A 159 12.85 3.51 -8.66
C GLN A 159 12.54 2.50 -9.78
N ASP A 160 13.45 1.56 -10.04
CA ASP A 160 13.25 0.51 -11.03
C ASP A 160 12.02 -0.36 -10.69
N ASP A 161 11.90 -0.78 -9.43
CA ASP A 161 10.76 -1.55 -8.94
C ASP A 161 9.44 -0.77 -9.00
N MET A 162 9.49 0.56 -8.77
CA MET A 162 8.32 1.42 -8.93
C MET A 162 7.90 1.50 -10.40
N LEU A 163 8.82 1.70 -11.34
CA LEU A 163 8.48 1.75 -12.76
C LEU A 163 7.90 0.41 -13.25
N ALA A 164 8.46 -0.71 -12.80
CA ALA A 164 7.91 -2.04 -13.08
C ALA A 164 6.48 -2.19 -12.54
N TYR A 165 6.27 -1.80 -11.29
CA TYR A 165 4.94 -1.84 -10.66
C TYR A 165 3.91 -0.98 -11.42
N LEU A 166 4.30 0.22 -11.89
CA LEU A 166 3.41 1.08 -12.68
C LEU A 166 2.95 0.40 -13.98
N ASP A 167 3.85 -0.28 -14.70
CA ASP A 167 3.50 -1.03 -15.91
C ASP A 167 2.61 -2.24 -15.60
N GLU A 168 2.93 -2.99 -14.55
CA GLU A 168 2.21 -4.19 -14.14
C GLU A 168 0.78 -3.91 -13.66
N GLN A 169 0.59 -2.80 -12.93
CA GLN A 169 -0.74 -2.35 -12.50
C GLN A 169 -1.55 -1.68 -13.62
N GLY A 170 -0.91 -1.36 -14.74
CA GLY A 170 -1.52 -0.67 -15.87
C GLY A 170 -1.64 0.84 -15.69
N TYR A 171 -0.91 1.43 -14.73
CA TYR A 171 -0.86 2.89 -14.54
C TYR A 171 -0.13 3.62 -15.68
N THR A 172 0.64 2.90 -16.50
CA THR A 172 1.25 3.41 -17.74
C THR A 172 0.31 3.33 -18.97
N ASP A 173 -0.90 2.77 -18.83
CA ASP A 173 -1.88 2.78 -19.93
C ASP A 173 -2.66 4.11 -19.92
N PHE A 174 -2.16 5.07 -20.68
CA PHE A 174 -2.69 6.44 -20.73
C PHE A 174 -3.86 6.63 -21.72
N ARG A 175 -4.25 5.59 -22.45
CA ARG A 175 -5.28 5.71 -23.50
C ARG A 175 -6.62 6.07 -22.89
N ASP A 176 -7.16 7.22 -23.29
CA ASP A 176 -8.41 7.79 -22.77
C ASP A 176 -8.45 7.88 -21.23
N CYS A 177 -7.29 8.02 -20.58
CA CYS A 177 -7.16 8.07 -19.12
C CYS A 177 -6.31 9.28 -18.68
N PRO A 178 -6.93 10.47 -18.51
CA PRO A 178 -6.21 11.68 -18.10
C PRO A 178 -5.64 11.58 -16.69
N ASP A 179 -6.29 10.85 -15.78
CA ASP A 179 -5.80 10.63 -14.41
C ASP A 179 -4.44 9.90 -14.42
N HIS A 180 -4.32 8.78 -15.14
CA HIS A 180 -3.05 8.07 -15.25
C HIS A 180 -1.97 8.93 -15.91
N ALA A 181 -2.31 9.63 -16.99
CA ALA A 181 -1.34 10.46 -17.71
C ALA A 181 -0.80 11.60 -16.84
N LEU A 182 -1.67 12.34 -16.12
CA LEU A 182 -1.26 13.43 -15.24
C LEU A 182 -0.48 12.92 -14.02
N ALA A 183 -0.97 11.86 -13.37
CA ALA A 183 -0.32 11.26 -12.21
C ALA A 183 1.10 10.78 -12.54
N VAL A 184 1.26 10.06 -13.66
CA VAL A 184 2.56 9.54 -14.08
C VAL A 184 3.45 10.65 -14.62
N LEU A 185 2.91 11.71 -15.22
CA LEU A 185 3.68 12.90 -15.60
C LEU A 185 4.32 13.58 -14.38
N GLN A 186 3.53 13.83 -13.33
CA GLN A 186 4.00 14.41 -12.06
C GLN A 186 5.06 13.51 -11.41
N PHE A 187 4.81 12.20 -11.38
CA PHE A 187 5.75 11.23 -10.83
C PHE A 187 7.07 11.17 -11.61
N ALA A 188 7.00 11.15 -12.94
CA ALA A 188 8.19 11.14 -13.80
C ALA A 188 9.02 12.42 -13.67
N GLU A 189 8.38 13.57 -13.47
CA GLU A 189 9.08 14.83 -13.16
C GLU A 189 9.85 14.74 -11.84
N LYS A 190 9.26 14.13 -10.81
CA LYS A 190 9.91 13.88 -9.51
C LYS A 190 11.14 12.97 -9.66
N LEU A 191 11.04 11.92 -10.47
CA LEU A 191 12.13 11.00 -10.79
C LEU A 191 13.18 11.60 -11.73
N ARG A 192 12.83 12.65 -12.47
CA ARG A 192 13.59 13.14 -13.63
C ARG A 192 13.77 12.08 -14.71
N ASP A 193 12.78 11.19 -14.85
CA ASP A 193 12.77 10.17 -15.89
C ASP A 193 12.21 10.73 -17.20
N ARG A 194 13.09 10.93 -18.18
CA ARG A 194 12.73 11.61 -19.42
C ARG A 194 11.78 10.79 -20.30
N GLU A 195 11.94 9.47 -20.33
CA GLU A 195 11.18 8.62 -21.24
C GLU A 195 9.71 8.55 -20.79
N THR A 196 9.48 8.21 -19.53
CA THR A 196 8.15 8.16 -18.91
C THR A 196 7.49 9.54 -18.93
N TRP A 197 8.25 10.60 -18.66
CA TRP A 197 7.73 11.97 -18.73
C TRP A 197 7.26 12.31 -20.15
N THR A 198 8.05 11.96 -21.17
CA THR A 198 7.72 12.28 -22.56
C THR A 198 6.45 11.55 -23.00
N ASP A 199 6.32 10.27 -22.65
CA ASP A 199 5.16 9.45 -23.00
C ASP A 199 3.89 9.97 -22.31
N ALA A 200 3.94 10.20 -20.99
CA ALA A 200 2.82 10.79 -20.25
C ALA A 200 2.44 12.19 -20.80
N PHE A 201 3.43 13.03 -21.12
CA PHE A 201 3.19 14.38 -21.62
C PHE A 201 2.46 14.41 -22.96
N VAL A 202 2.86 13.58 -23.94
CA VAL A 202 2.18 13.56 -25.25
C VAL A 202 0.74 13.09 -25.13
N HIS A 203 0.47 12.18 -24.20
CA HIS A 203 -0.88 11.72 -23.87
C HIS A 203 -1.71 12.83 -23.21
N CYS A 204 -1.15 13.56 -22.25
CA CYS A 204 -1.80 14.74 -21.68
C CYS A 204 -2.14 15.78 -22.75
N ALA A 205 -1.19 16.11 -23.62
CA ALA A 205 -1.41 17.07 -24.71
C ALA A 205 -2.49 16.59 -25.70
N GLY A 206 -2.54 15.29 -26.02
CA GLY A 206 -3.57 14.70 -26.87
C GLY A 206 -4.96 14.68 -26.23
N MET A 207 -5.03 14.65 -24.90
CA MET A 207 -6.27 14.63 -24.11
C MET A 207 -6.58 15.99 -23.45
N TRP A 208 -6.05 17.10 -23.98
CA TRP A 208 -6.17 18.44 -23.40
C TRP A 208 -7.59 18.79 -22.90
N ASP A 209 -8.62 18.49 -23.71
CA ASP A 209 -10.03 18.80 -23.42
C ASP A 209 -10.66 17.93 -22.30
N LEU A 210 -9.89 17.01 -21.73
CA LEU A 210 -10.31 16.11 -20.64
C LEU A 210 -9.52 16.35 -19.35
N LEU A 211 -8.43 17.11 -19.38
CA LEU A 211 -7.55 17.27 -18.23
C LEU A 211 -8.25 17.99 -17.08
N ASP A 212 -9.09 18.98 -17.36
CA ASP A 212 -9.85 19.74 -16.36
C ASP A 212 -10.86 18.90 -15.56
N LYS A 213 -11.17 17.69 -16.02
CA LYS A 213 -12.06 16.73 -15.36
C LYS A 213 -11.31 15.74 -14.47
N SER A 214 -10.00 15.70 -14.58
CA SER A 214 -9.15 14.80 -13.80
C SER A 214 -8.96 15.33 -12.39
N ALA A 215 -9.01 14.44 -11.40
CA ALA A 215 -8.69 14.79 -10.02
C ALA A 215 -7.21 15.20 -9.87
N GLU A 216 -6.33 14.73 -10.76
CA GLU A 216 -4.89 15.01 -10.73
C GLU A 216 -4.53 16.43 -11.22
N PHE A 217 -5.45 17.10 -11.92
CA PHE A 217 -5.16 18.38 -12.57
C PHE A 217 -4.97 19.52 -11.57
N GLU A 218 -5.76 19.56 -10.50
CA GLU A 218 -5.66 20.60 -9.46
C GLU A 218 -4.42 20.46 -8.58
N VAL A 219 -3.79 19.28 -8.56
CA VAL A 219 -2.61 18.96 -7.74
C VAL A 219 -1.29 19.28 -8.46
N SER A 220 -1.34 19.46 -9.78
CA SER A 220 -0.16 19.61 -10.67
C SER A 220 0.37 21.05 -10.81
N HIS A 221 0.10 21.95 -9.85
CA HIS A 221 0.45 23.38 -9.91
C HIS A 221 1.30 23.89 -8.74
#